data_AF-A0A5M5M9K4-F1
#
_entry.id   AF-A0A5M5M9K4-F1
#
_cell.length_a   1.000
_cell.length_b   1.000
_cell.length_c   1.000
_cell.angle_alpha   90.00
_cell.angle_beta   90.00
_cell.angle_gamma   90.00
#
_symmetry.space_group_name_H-M   'P 1'
#
loop_
_entity.id
_entity.type
_entity.pdbx_description
1 polymer ?
#
loop_
_entity_poly.entity_id
_entity_poly.type
_entity_poly.pdbx_seq_one_letter_code
_entity_poly.pdbx_strand_id
1 'polypeptide(L)'
;MANKNIAKDGKKTRFTSENQPSNRGRKPKLYTIAKKAYNISYDEWKEVVVYVMQCTKKEVEDIIEKDDTPMWVINICRALYKDSGKGSIATLKELTEKLWGKPMQETKPEDADIPTNIDHGISIDSWIKDKVK
;
A
#
# COMPACT_ATOMS: atom_id res chain seq x y z
N MET A 1 30.82 -26.89 -46.64
CA MET A 1 30.88 -28.31 -46.21
C MET A 1 30.20 -28.43 -44.85
N ALA A 2 29.33 -29.41 -44.64
CA ALA A 2 28.70 -29.62 -43.34
C ALA A 2 29.74 -30.07 -42.29
N ASN A 3 29.69 -29.51 -41.07
CA ASN A 3 30.58 -29.91 -39.99
C ASN A 3 30.25 -31.35 -39.56
N LYS A 4 31.11 -32.31 -39.93
CA LYS A 4 30.97 -33.74 -39.61
C LYS A 4 30.96 -34.03 -38.10
N ASN A 5 31.43 -33.09 -37.27
CA ASN A 5 31.55 -33.24 -35.82
C ASN A 5 30.42 -32.56 -35.02
N ILE A 6 29.40 -32.00 -35.69
CA ILE A 6 28.30 -31.26 -35.04
C ILE A 6 27.62 -32.05 -33.91
N ALA A 7 27.50 -33.37 -34.06
CA ALA A 7 26.93 -34.24 -33.05
C ALA A 7 27.81 -34.38 -31.80
N LYS A 8 29.13 -34.31 -31.95
CA LYS A 8 30.11 -34.38 -30.85
C LYS A 8 30.21 -33.03 -30.14
N ASP A 9 30.23 -31.93 -30.89
CA ASP A 9 30.32 -30.57 -30.36
C ASP A 9 29.04 -30.17 -29.62
N GLY A 10 27.87 -30.57 -30.15
CA GLY A 10 26.58 -30.32 -29.53
C GLY A 10 26.35 -31.07 -28.21
N LYS A 11 27.17 -32.07 -27.84
CA LYS A 11 27.02 -32.75 -26.54
C LYS A 11 27.28 -31.82 -25.36
N LYS A 12 28.21 -30.86 -25.51
CA LYS A 12 28.58 -29.91 -24.45
C LYS A 12 27.57 -28.78 -24.24
N THR A 13 26.70 -28.53 -25.22
CA THR A 13 25.67 -27.48 -25.17
C THR A 13 24.26 -28.04 -25.02
N ARG A 14 24.13 -29.37 -24.89
CA ARG A 14 22.84 -30.01 -24.60
C ARG A 14 22.36 -29.59 -23.23
N PHE A 15 21.07 -29.24 -23.16
CA PHE A 15 20.38 -29.00 -21.92
C PHE A 15 20.26 -30.32 -21.15
N THR A 16 21.08 -30.48 -20.11
CA THR A 16 20.99 -31.61 -19.17
C THR A 16 20.85 -31.07 -17.75
N SER A 17 20.45 -31.93 -16.82
CA SER A 17 20.36 -31.57 -15.39
C SER A 17 21.68 -31.06 -14.83
N GLU A 18 22.80 -31.55 -15.35
CA GLU A 18 24.17 -31.15 -14.98
C GLU A 18 24.67 -29.92 -15.75
N ASN A 19 24.09 -29.60 -16.91
CA ASN A 19 24.50 -28.51 -17.79
C ASN A 19 23.42 -27.41 -17.90
N GLN A 20 22.88 -27.00 -16.76
CA GLN A 20 21.96 -25.86 -16.69
C GLN A 20 22.73 -24.57 -16.36
N PRO A 21 22.29 -23.40 -16.84
CA PRO A 21 22.92 -22.13 -16.53
C PRO A 21 22.97 -21.86 -15.01
N SER A 22 24.09 -21.30 -14.53
CA SER A 22 24.36 -21.07 -13.09
C SER A 22 23.29 -20.22 -12.39
N ASN A 23 22.60 -19.34 -13.12
CA ASN A 23 21.50 -18.53 -12.60
C ASN A 23 20.16 -19.16 -12.98
N ARG A 24 19.82 -20.29 -12.35
CA ARG A 24 18.54 -20.96 -12.57
C ARG A 24 17.38 -20.10 -12.04
N GLY A 25 16.46 -19.72 -12.92
CA GLY A 25 15.13 -19.22 -12.52
C GLY A 25 14.96 -17.70 -12.42
N ARG A 26 13.80 -17.29 -11.90
CA ARG A 26 13.36 -15.90 -11.80
C ARG A 26 14.22 -15.15 -10.77
N LYS A 27 14.73 -13.98 -11.14
CA LYS A 27 15.41 -13.08 -10.21
C LYS A 27 14.53 -12.82 -8.97
N PRO A 28 15.10 -12.87 -7.75
CA PRO A 28 14.33 -12.60 -6.53
C PRO A 28 13.71 -11.20 -6.62
N LYS A 29 12.48 -11.07 -6.12
CA LYS A 29 11.80 -9.76 -6.05
C LYS A 29 12.61 -8.84 -5.14
N LEU A 30 12.60 -7.52 -5.41
CA LEU A 30 13.35 -6.53 -4.63
C LEU A 30 13.08 -6.64 -3.12
N TYR A 31 11.82 -6.91 -2.74
CA TYR A 31 11.41 -7.19 -1.36
C TYR A 31 12.14 -8.40 -0.75
N THR A 32 12.34 -9.48 -1.50
CA THR A 32 13.07 -10.68 -1.03
C THR A 32 14.55 -10.38 -0.80
N ILE A 33 15.13 -9.46 -1.58
CA ILE A 33 16.51 -9.00 -1.40
C ILE A 33 16.60 -8.08 -0.18
N ALA A 34 15.70 -7.11 -0.05
CA ALA A 34 15.65 -6.19 1.10
C ALA A 34 15.41 -6.94 2.43
N LYS A 35 14.49 -7.91 2.44
CA LYS A 35 14.24 -8.78 3.61
C LYS A 35 15.46 -9.60 4.00
N LYS A 36 16.25 -10.07 3.03
CA LYS A 36 17.51 -10.80 3.30
C LYS A 36 18.65 -9.89 3.76
N ALA A 37 18.70 -8.66 3.25
CA ALA A 37 19.80 -7.74 3.53
C ALA A 37 19.63 -6.98 4.85
N TYR A 38 18.39 -6.64 5.22
CA TYR A 38 18.11 -5.77 6.36
C TYR A 38 17.21 -6.40 7.43
N ASN A 39 16.68 -7.61 7.18
CA ASN A 39 15.77 -8.34 8.06
C ASN A 39 14.53 -7.55 8.55
N ILE A 40 14.19 -6.42 7.91
CA ILE A 40 13.06 -5.59 8.33
C ILE A 40 11.74 -6.32 8.04
N SER A 41 11.00 -6.61 9.11
CA SER A 41 9.64 -7.13 9.09
C SER A 41 8.62 -6.01 8.81
N TYR A 42 7.38 -6.40 8.51
CA TYR A 42 6.31 -5.42 8.31
C TYR A 42 5.98 -4.68 9.61
N ASP A 43 6.07 -5.35 10.77
CA ASP A 43 5.77 -4.73 12.06
C ASP A 43 6.87 -3.73 12.45
N GLU A 44 8.15 -4.05 12.24
CA GLU A 44 9.25 -3.08 12.44
C GLU A 44 9.09 -1.86 11.53
N TRP A 45 8.65 -2.05 10.28
CA TRP A 45 8.34 -0.94 9.39
C TRP A 45 7.24 -0.04 9.98
N LYS A 46 6.16 -0.61 10.56
CA LYS A 46 5.09 0.16 11.19
C LYS A 46 5.59 0.97 12.38
N GLU A 47 6.37 0.33 13.26
CA GLU A 47 6.91 0.98 14.46
C GLU A 47 7.76 2.20 14.10
N VAL A 48 8.64 2.06 13.09
CA VAL A 48 9.46 3.18 12.61
C VAL A 48 8.61 4.29 12.01
N VAL A 49 7.59 3.97 11.20
CA VAL A 49 6.69 4.99 10.63
C VAL A 49 5.96 5.75 11.73
N VAL A 50 5.41 5.04 12.72
CA VAL A 50 4.71 5.64 13.86
C VAL A 50 5.65 6.52 14.68
N TYR A 51 6.89 6.06 14.91
CA TYR A 51 7.91 6.84 15.59
C TYR A 51 8.22 8.14 14.84
N VAL A 52 8.51 8.08 13.54
CA VAL A 52 8.81 9.26 12.71
C VAL A 52 7.64 10.25 12.71
N MET A 53 6.38 9.78 12.75
CA MET A 53 5.20 10.65 12.83
C MET A 53 5.07 11.41 14.15
N GLN A 54 5.70 10.93 15.22
CA GLN A 54 5.70 11.58 16.54
C GLN A 54 6.89 12.53 16.74
N CYS A 55 7.91 12.45 15.89
CA CYS A 55 9.10 13.29 15.96
C CYS A 55 8.78 14.76 15.71
N THR A 56 9.50 15.62 16.44
CA THR A 56 9.57 17.06 16.21
C THR A 56 10.41 17.37 14.97
N LYS A 57 10.32 18.62 14.47
CA LYS A 57 11.10 19.05 13.30
C LYS A 57 12.61 18.85 13.46
N LYS A 58 13.15 19.12 14.66
CA LYS A 58 14.57 18.96 14.96
C LYS A 58 15.00 17.50 14.92
N GLU A 59 14.21 16.61 15.56
CA GLU A 59 14.50 15.18 15.56
C GLU A 59 14.43 14.59 14.13
N VAL A 60 13.52 15.08 13.30
CA VAL A 60 13.44 14.69 11.88
C VAL A 60 14.68 15.13 11.10
N GLU A 61 15.18 16.34 11.35
CA GLU A 61 16.43 16.84 10.74
C GLU A 61 17.63 15.99 11.21
N ASP A 62 17.74 15.69 12.50
CA ASP A 62 18.79 14.82 13.07
C ASP A 62 18.75 13.40 12.47
N ILE A 63 17.56 12.86 12.17
CA ILE A 63 17.40 11.55 11.50
C ILE A 63 17.85 11.63 10.03
N ILE A 64 17.59 12.75 9.33
CA ILE A 64 17.97 12.90 7.92
C ILE A 64 19.49 13.05 7.75
N GLU A 65 20.16 13.70 8.71
CA GLU A 65 21.60 13.99 8.64
C GLU A 65 22.48 12.78 8.98
N LYS A 66 21.93 11.75 9.62
CA LYS A 66 22.64 10.52 9.98
C LYS A 66 22.92 9.64 8.76
N ASP A 67 24.21 9.37 8.51
CA ASP A 67 24.69 8.53 7.39
C ASP A 67 24.19 7.07 7.42
N ASP A 68 23.87 6.55 8.61
CA ASP A 68 23.38 5.19 8.81
C ASP A 68 21.86 5.05 8.60
N THR A 69 21.16 6.16 8.37
CA THR A 69 19.71 6.15 8.25
C THR A 69 19.28 5.55 6.91
N PRO A 70 18.41 4.52 6.91
CA PRO A 70 17.94 3.92 5.66
C PRO A 70 17.19 4.94 4.79
N MET A 71 17.45 4.90 3.49
CA MET A 71 16.87 5.85 2.51
C MET A 71 15.33 5.92 2.56
N TRP A 72 14.66 4.81 2.89
CA TRP A 72 13.20 4.80 3.00
C TRP A 72 12.69 5.61 4.21
N VAL A 73 13.44 5.67 5.31
CA VAL A 73 13.14 6.52 6.48
C VAL A 73 13.35 7.98 6.10
N ILE A 74 14.48 8.29 5.46
CA ILE A 74 14.79 9.64 4.96
C ILE A 74 13.68 10.17 4.04
N ASN A 75 13.16 9.32 3.15
CA ASN A 75 12.06 9.69 2.26
C ASN A 75 10.76 10.02 3.01
N ILE A 76 10.42 9.24 4.04
CA ILE A 76 9.24 9.50 4.88
C ILE A 76 9.41 10.83 5.62
N CYS A 77 10.55 11.03 6.27
CA CYS A 77 10.90 12.26 6.98
C CYS A 77 10.78 13.49 6.07
N ARG A 78 11.37 13.44 4.87
CA ARG A 78 11.31 14.56 3.89
C ARG A 78 9.91 14.80 3.35
N ALA A 79 9.12 13.75 3.11
CA ALA A 79 7.74 13.89 2.65
C ALA A 79 6.88 14.57 3.71
N LEU A 80 6.97 14.13 4.97
CA LEU A 80 6.26 14.73 6.10
C LEU A 80 6.69 16.18 6.34
N TYR A 81 7.99 16.47 6.28
CA TYR A 81 8.51 17.83 6.43
C TYR A 81 7.98 18.77 5.34
N LYS A 82 8.00 18.32 4.08
CA LYS A 82 7.49 19.07 2.92
C LYS A 82 5.99 19.29 3.00
N ASP A 83 5.22 18.29 3.43
CA ASP A 83 3.77 18.41 3.61
C ASP A 83 3.42 19.36 4.74
N SER A 84 4.16 19.32 5.86
CA SER A 84 4.00 20.25 6.98
C SER A 84 4.19 21.71 6.54
N GLY A 85 5.22 22.00 5.75
CA GLY A 85 5.46 23.36 5.23
C GLY A 85 4.37 23.88 4.29
N LYS A 86 3.60 22.96 3.66
CA LYS A 86 2.49 23.30 2.76
C LYS A 86 1.12 23.32 3.45
N GLY A 87 1.03 22.89 4.70
CA GLY A 87 -0.26 22.61 5.36
C GLY A 87 -1.01 21.42 4.74
N SER A 88 -0.31 20.52 4.06
CA SER A 88 -0.88 19.32 3.44
C SER A 88 -0.86 18.16 4.42
N ILE A 89 -1.89 17.31 4.36
CA ILE A 89 -2.00 16.07 5.15
C ILE A 89 -1.96 14.81 4.29
N ALA A 90 -1.63 14.95 2.99
CA ALA A 90 -1.71 13.86 2.02
C ALA A 90 -0.81 12.68 2.39
N THR A 91 0.47 12.94 2.68
CA THR A 91 1.44 11.92 3.08
C THR A 91 1.01 11.24 4.38
N LEU A 92 0.53 12.03 5.35
CA LEU A 92 0.06 11.52 6.62
C LEU A 92 -1.16 10.59 6.42
N LYS A 93 -2.11 10.97 5.56
CA LYS A 93 -3.27 10.16 5.20
C LYS A 93 -2.88 8.85 4.49
N GLU A 94 -1.93 8.90 3.56
CA GLU A 94 -1.45 7.67 2.89
C GLU A 94 -0.77 6.70 3.85
N LEU A 95 0.04 7.22 4.78
CA LEU A 95 0.67 6.41 5.81
C LEU A 95 -0.37 5.83 6.77
N THR A 96 -1.35 6.62 7.21
CA THR A 96 -2.40 6.14 8.11
C THR A 96 -3.26 5.05 7.47
N GLU A 97 -3.66 5.22 6.21
CA GLU A 97 -4.41 4.19 5.47
C GLU A 97 -3.62 2.88 5.32
N LYS A 98 -2.29 2.95 5.20
CA LYS A 98 -1.42 1.75 5.15
C LYS A 98 -1.24 1.08 6.51
N LEU A 99 -1.31 1.85 7.60
CA LEU A 99 -1.13 1.35 8.97
C LEU A 99 -2.43 0.72 9.52
N TRP A 100 -3.56 1.41 9.33
CA TRP A 100 -4.84 1.08 9.95
C TRP A 100 -5.91 0.62 8.95
N GLY A 101 -5.59 0.58 7.66
CA GLY A 101 -6.54 0.29 6.60
C GLY A 101 -7.29 1.53 6.15
N LYS A 102 -7.95 1.42 5.00
CA LYS A 102 -8.79 2.49 4.49
C LYS A 102 -10.09 2.55 5.30
N PRO A 103 -10.57 3.74 5.66
CA PRO A 103 -11.91 3.86 6.22
C PRO A 103 -12.91 3.27 5.23
N MET A 104 -13.85 2.47 5.75
CA MET A 104 -14.92 1.88 4.96
C MET A 104 -15.66 3.01 4.28
N GLN A 105 -15.55 3.10 2.95
CA GLN A 105 -16.34 4.06 2.20
C GLN A 105 -17.79 3.65 2.40
N GLU A 106 -18.60 4.53 2.97
CA GLU A 106 -20.05 4.39 2.88
C GLU A 106 -20.35 4.33 1.38
N THR A 107 -20.65 3.12 0.90
CA THR A 107 -21.32 2.96 -0.37
C THR A 107 -22.63 3.72 -0.19
N LYS A 108 -22.68 4.97 -0.68
CA LYS A 108 -23.96 5.57 -0.99
C LYS A 108 -24.63 4.53 -1.88
N PRO A 109 -25.81 3.99 -1.50
CA PRO A 109 -26.54 3.14 -2.40
C PRO A 109 -26.85 4.01 -3.62
N GLU A 110 -26.03 3.84 -4.65
CA GLU A 110 -26.32 4.31 -5.98
C GLU A 110 -27.53 3.49 -6.45
N ASP A 111 -28.65 4.20 -6.53
CA ASP A 111 -29.91 3.79 -7.14
C ASP A 111 -30.56 2.53 -6.56
N ALA A 112 -30.78 2.51 -5.24
CA ALA A 112 -31.98 1.83 -4.76
C ALA A 112 -33.17 2.72 -5.14
N ASP A 113 -34.00 2.29 -6.08
CA ASP A 113 -35.35 2.80 -6.34
C ASP A 113 -36.19 2.68 -5.05
N ILE A 114 -35.94 3.57 -4.10
CA ILE A 114 -36.77 3.75 -2.93
C ILE A 114 -37.91 4.65 -3.42
N PRO A 115 -39.17 4.15 -3.51
CA PRO A 115 -40.27 5.00 -3.86
C PRO A 115 -40.36 6.13 -2.82
N THR A 116 -40.08 7.36 -3.23
CA THR A 116 -40.18 8.57 -2.40
C THR A 116 -41.61 8.99 -2.10
N ASN A 117 -42.59 8.21 -2.57
CA ASN A 117 -44.01 8.35 -2.24
C ASN A 117 -44.49 7.14 -1.45
N ILE A 118 -44.03 7.05 -0.20
CA ILE A 118 -44.80 6.35 0.83
C ILE A 118 -45.59 7.45 1.52
N ASP A 119 -46.88 7.55 1.18
CA ASP A 119 -47.84 8.46 1.79
C ASP A 119 -47.98 8.10 3.28
N HIS A 120 -47.10 8.68 4.10
CA HIS A 120 -47.09 8.48 5.53
C HIS A 120 -48.15 9.38 6.17
N GLY A 121 -49.39 8.89 6.18
CA GLY A 121 -50.33 9.25 7.22
C GLY A 121 -51.72 9.60 6.74
N ILE A 122 -52.70 8.97 7.39
CA ILE A 122 -54.04 9.51 7.53
C ILE A 122 -53.90 10.99 7.94
N SER A 123 -54.39 11.91 7.10
CA SER A 123 -54.42 13.33 7.44
C SER A 123 -55.13 13.51 8.79
N ILE A 124 -54.48 14.22 9.73
CA ILE A 124 -55.04 14.51 11.06
C ILE A 124 -56.44 15.14 10.94
N ASP A 125 -56.69 15.92 9.88
CA ASP A 125 -58.00 16.51 9.59
C ASP A 125 -59.09 15.47 9.30
N SER A 126 -58.72 14.34 8.68
CA SER A 126 -59.64 13.22 8.46
C SER A 126 -59.97 12.49 9.76
N TRP A 127 -59.02 12.41 10.69
CA TRP A 127 -59.22 11.75 12.00
C TRP A 127 -60.05 12.61 12.95
N ILE A 128 -59.84 13.93 12.96
CA ILE A 128 -60.60 14.88 13.81
C ILE A 128 -62.07 14.93 13.40
N LYS A 129 -62.39 14.95 12.10
CA LYS A 129 -63.79 14.98 11.61
C LYS A 129 -64.61 13.77 12.02
N ASP A 130 -63.97 12.61 12.20
CA ASP A 130 -64.66 11.37 12.59
C ASP A 130 -64.95 11.31 14.11
N LYS A 131 -64.20 12.08 14.92
CA LYS A 131 -64.36 12.12 16.39
C LYS A 131 -65.26 13.24 16.91
N VAL A 132 -65.52 14.28 16.12
CA VAL A 132 -66.48 15.33 16.46
C VAL A 132 -67.79 15.05 15.71
N LYS A 133 -68.56 14.10 16.23
CA LYS A 133 -69.95 13.86 15.90
C LYS A 133 -70.76 13.66 17.18
#